data_AF-A0A382PIM7-F1
#
_entry.id   AF-A0A382PIM7-F1
#
_cell.length_a   1.000
_cell.length_b   1.000
_cell.length_c   1.000
_cell.angle_alpha   90.00
_cell.angle_beta   90.00
_cell.angle_gamma   90.00
#
_symmetry.space_group_name_H-M   'P 1'
#
loop_
_entity.id
_entity.type
_entity.pdbx_description
1 polymer ?
#
loop_
_entity_poly.entity_id
_entity_poly.type
_entity_poly.pdbx_seq_one_letter_code
_entity_poly.pdbx_strand_id
1 'polypeptide(L)'
;MMITLQRLNLTFAWGSANQTWQPREGQSQTIEQGVMKNDSIPNAVTLEVFRHLFTALAEEMGAALRRAAFSPNIKERRDYSCALFSPNGASVALGDHMPVHLGAMPMSVQAALDEMVTLESGDVICLNDPYRGGT
;
A
#
# COMPACT_ATOMS: atom_id res chain seq x y z
N MET A 1 17.26 -7.65 8.02
CA MET A 1 16.24 -6.89 7.25
C MET A 1 15.14 -6.45 8.20
N MET A 2 14.89 -5.15 8.40
CA MET A 2 13.83 -4.68 9.32
C MET A 2 12.54 -4.44 8.52
N ILE A 3 11.48 -5.22 8.81
CA ILE A 3 10.18 -5.10 8.13
C ILE A 3 9.18 -4.49 9.10
N THR A 4 8.81 -3.24 8.90
CA THR A 4 7.76 -2.58 9.69
C THR A 4 6.41 -2.79 9.01
N LEU A 5 5.51 -3.56 9.63
CA LEU A 5 4.14 -3.76 9.16
C LEU A 5 3.21 -2.75 9.87
N GLN A 6 2.82 -1.69 9.18
CA GLN A 6 1.81 -0.74 9.67
C GLN A 6 0.49 -0.96 8.94
N ARG A 7 -0.58 -1.22 9.71
CA ARG A 7 -1.94 -1.29 9.20
C ARG A 7 -2.44 0.12 8.86
N LEU A 8 -2.62 0.42 7.58
CA LEU A 8 -3.22 1.69 7.12
C LEU A 8 -4.73 1.66 7.38
N ASN A 9 -5.20 2.33 8.45
CA ASN A 9 -6.62 2.66 8.63
C ASN A 9 -6.94 3.93 7.83
N LEU A 10 -7.29 3.78 6.55
CA LEU A 10 -7.84 4.87 5.75
C LEU A 10 -9.35 4.99 6.01
N THR A 11 -9.74 5.73 7.06
CA THR A 11 -11.14 6.11 7.28
C THR A 11 -11.38 7.47 6.64
N PHE A 12 -11.94 7.50 5.43
CA PHE A 12 -12.36 8.74 4.78
C PHE A 12 -13.76 9.13 5.28
N ALA A 13 -13.85 10.20 6.07
CA ALA A 13 -15.11 10.85 6.42
C ALA A 13 -15.49 11.84 5.31
N TRP A 14 -16.46 11.48 4.46
CA TRP A 14 -17.06 12.41 3.51
C TRP A 14 -18.22 13.15 4.18
N GLY A 15 -18.04 14.43 4.47
CA GLY A 15 -19.08 15.30 5.03
C GLY A 15 -20.21 15.55 4.03
N SER A 16 -21.45 15.39 4.49
CA SER A 16 -22.65 15.70 3.72
C SER A 16 -22.81 17.21 3.52
N ALA A 17 -22.73 17.67 2.27
CA ALA A 17 -23.21 18.98 1.88
C ALA A 17 -24.38 18.79 0.90
N ASN A 18 -25.60 18.87 1.43
CA ASN A 18 -26.83 19.09 0.67
C ASN A 18 -26.74 20.47 0.01
N GLN A 19 -26.45 20.52 -1.29
CA GLN A 19 -26.78 21.67 -2.13
C GLN A 19 -27.47 21.15 -3.40
N THR A 20 -28.77 21.39 -3.46
CA THR A 20 -29.65 21.12 -4.60
C THR A 20 -29.36 22.10 -5.73
N TRP A 21 -28.77 21.59 -6.79
CA TRP A 21 -28.63 22.28 -8.08
C TRP A 21 -29.75 21.81 -9.03
N GLN A 22 -30.51 22.73 -9.62
CA GLN A 22 -31.41 22.47 -10.75
C GLN A 22 -31.19 23.51 -11.85
N PRO A 23 -30.97 23.09 -13.10
CA PRO A 23 -31.78 23.65 -14.18
C PRO A 23 -32.08 22.73 -15.38
N ARG A 24 -33.33 22.92 -15.82
CA ARG A 24 -33.92 23.00 -17.17
C ARG A 24 -33.99 21.76 -18.08
N GLU A 25 -35.24 21.33 -18.24
CA GLU A 25 -35.74 20.41 -19.26
C GLU A 25 -35.28 20.78 -20.67
N GLY A 26 -34.64 19.83 -21.33
CA GLY A 26 -34.28 19.84 -22.74
C GLY A 26 -33.91 18.41 -23.15
N GLN A 27 -34.81 17.77 -23.88
CA GLN A 27 -34.77 16.35 -24.25
C GLN A 27 -33.50 15.94 -25.01
N SER A 28 -32.92 14.81 -24.61
CA SER A 28 -32.57 13.71 -25.52
C SER A 28 -32.34 12.45 -24.69
N GLN A 29 -33.34 11.57 -24.70
CA GLN A 29 -33.17 10.19 -24.25
C GLN A 29 -32.28 9.49 -25.27
N THR A 30 -31.02 9.23 -24.91
CA THR A 30 -30.24 8.17 -25.53
C THR A 30 -30.15 7.03 -24.53
N ILE A 31 -30.63 5.87 -24.96
CA ILE A 31 -30.64 4.62 -24.21
C ILE A 31 -29.19 4.23 -23.91
N GLU A 32 -28.71 4.42 -22.68
CA GLU A 32 -27.58 3.64 -22.18
C GLU A 32 -28.11 2.66 -21.15
N GLN A 33 -28.07 1.41 -21.58
CA GLN A 33 -28.49 0.20 -20.90
C GLN A 33 -27.96 0.19 -19.46
N GLY A 34 -28.82 -0.22 -18.53
CA GLY A 34 -28.45 -0.48 -17.14
C GLY A 34 -27.40 -1.58 -17.06
N VAL A 35 -26.13 -1.20 -17.17
CA VAL A 35 -25.02 -1.95 -16.62
C VAL A 35 -25.13 -1.75 -15.12
N MET A 36 -25.58 -2.80 -14.42
CA MET A 36 -25.41 -2.90 -12.97
C MET A 36 -23.96 -2.52 -12.68
N LYS A 37 -23.71 -1.34 -12.09
CA LYS A 37 -22.37 -0.92 -11.68
C LYS A 37 -21.88 -2.01 -10.75
N ASN A 38 -20.93 -2.79 -11.24
CA ASN A 38 -20.23 -3.73 -10.39
C ASN A 38 -19.29 -2.87 -9.54
N ASP A 39 -19.79 -2.37 -8.40
CA ASP A 39 -19.06 -1.51 -7.46
C ASP A 39 -17.79 -2.20 -6.90
N SER A 40 -17.59 -3.50 -7.22
CA SER A 40 -16.41 -4.28 -6.85
C SER A 40 -15.17 -4.00 -7.69
N ILE A 41 -15.30 -3.47 -8.92
CA ILE A 41 -14.14 -3.18 -9.79
C ILE A 41 -13.93 -1.66 -9.83
N PRO A 42 -12.80 -1.15 -9.29
CA PRO A 42 -12.47 0.26 -9.40
C PRO A 42 -12.41 0.67 -10.88
N ASN A 43 -12.98 1.83 -11.22
CA ASN A 43 -12.79 2.38 -12.56
C ASN A 43 -11.30 2.67 -12.83
N ALA A 44 -10.91 2.77 -14.10
CA ALA A 44 -9.52 2.94 -14.50
C ALA A 44 -8.83 4.16 -13.85
N VAL A 45 -9.56 5.27 -13.67
CA VAL A 45 -9.02 6.47 -13.03
C VAL A 45 -8.75 6.21 -11.55
N THR A 46 -9.70 5.63 -10.83
CA THR A 46 -9.54 5.29 -9.41
C THR A 46 -8.40 4.30 -9.20
N LEU A 47 -8.31 3.26 -10.03
CA LEU A 47 -7.21 2.29 -9.96
C LEU A 47 -5.85 2.97 -10.10
N GLU A 48 -5.72 3.87 -11.08
CA GLU A 48 -4.45 4.56 -11.35
C GLU A 48 -4.09 5.57 -10.25
N VAL A 49 -5.08 6.22 -9.63
CA VAL A 49 -4.87 7.07 -8.45
C VAL A 49 -4.31 6.25 -7.29
N PHE A 50 -4.91 5.09 -6.99
CA PHE A 50 -4.43 4.23 -5.91
C PHE A 50 -3.06 3.63 -6.21
N ARG A 51 -2.80 3.23 -7.46
CA ARG A 51 -1.50 2.74 -7.88
C ARG A 51 -0.40 3.76 -7.57
N HIS A 52 -0.58 5.01 -8.02
CA HIS A 52 0.37 6.08 -7.72
C HIS A 52 0.49 6.39 -6.24
N LEU A 53 -0.62 6.38 -5.50
CA LEU A 53 -0.62 6.64 -4.06
C LEU A 53 0.21 5.59 -3.30
N PHE A 54 0.04 4.30 -3.60
CA PHE A 54 0.80 3.25 -2.94
C PHE A 54 2.28 3.26 -3.33
N THR A 55 2.60 3.53 -4.60
CA THR A 55 4.00 3.72 -5.03
C THR A 55 4.65 4.89 -4.29
N ALA A 56 3.99 6.04 -4.24
CA ALA A 56 4.50 7.24 -3.55
C ALA A 56 4.71 6.99 -2.05
N LEU A 57 3.80 6.25 -1.38
CA LEU A 57 3.98 5.87 0.02
C LEU A 57 5.25 5.04 0.24
N ALA A 58 5.50 4.03 -0.60
CA ALA A 58 6.70 3.20 -0.49
C ALA A 58 7.99 4.03 -0.73
N GLU A 59 7.96 4.98 -1.66
CA GLU A 59 9.06 5.91 -1.93
C GLU A 59 9.32 6.85 -0.75
N GLU A 60 8.27 7.44 -0.17
CA GLU A 60 8.39 8.33 0.99
C GLU A 60 8.90 7.61 2.24
N MET A 61 8.47 6.36 2.48
CA MET A 61 9.04 5.51 3.53
C MET A 61 10.55 5.35 3.35
N GLY A 62 10.99 5.06 2.12
CA GLY A 62 12.40 4.92 1.80
C GLY A 62 13.18 6.23 1.98
N ALA A 63 12.62 7.35 1.53
CA ALA A 63 13.21 8.67 1.69
C ALA A 63 13.34 9.05 3.17
N ALA A 64 12.32 8.79 3.99
CA ALA A 64 12.35 9.01 5.43
C ALA A 64 13.42 8.16 6.12
N LEU A 65 13.48 6.86 5.82
CA LEU A 65 14.50 5.94 6.35
C LEU A 65 15.91 6.42 6.03
N ARG A 66 16.17 6.78 4.76
CA ARG A 66 17.47 7.28 4.31
C ARG A 66 17.89 8.58 5.00
N ARG A 67 16.94 9.51 5.22
CA ARG A 67 17.22 10.78 5.93
C ARG A 67 17.56 10.56 7.39
N ALA A 68 16.92 9.59 8.05
CA ALA A 68 17.14 9.26 9.45
C ALA A 68 18.37 8.37 9.70
N ALA A 69 18.87 7.68 8.67
CA ALA A 69 19.94 6.70 8.84
C ALA A 69 21.32 7.34 9.07
N PHE A 70 22.05 6.78 10.03
CA PHE A 70 23.48 7.05 10.23
C PHE A 70 24.39 6.11 9.44
N SER A 71 23.91 4.91 9.09
CA SER A 71 24.70 3.90 8.39
C SER A 71 25.00 4.32 6.94
N PRO A 72 26.27 4.31 6.51
CA PRO A 72 26.63 4.54 5.11
C PRO A 72 25.97 3.55 4.14
N ASN A 73 25.73 2.30 4.57
CA ASN A 73 25.04 1.31 3.74
C ASN A 73 23.62 1.78 3.40
N ILE A 74 22.92 2.43 4.33
CA ILE A 74 21.56 2.93 4.09
C ILE A 74 21.62 4.32 3.43
N LYS A 75 22.45 5.22 3.95
CA LYS A 75 22.48 6.63 3.55
C LYS A 75 23.07 6.86 2.16
N GLU A 76 24.13 6.13 1.82
CA GLU A 76 24.91 6.31 0.60
C GLU A 76 24.68 5.15 -0.39
N ARG A 77 24.82 3.90 0.09
CA ARG A 77 24.66 2.71 -0.77
C ARG A 77 23.21 2.36 -1.05
N ARG A 78 22.27 2.88 -0.25
CA ARG A 78 20.82 2.62 -0.35
C ARG A 78 20.48 1.12 -0.29
N ASP A 79 21.19 0.42 0.59
CA ASP A 79 20.98 -0.99 0.91
C ASP A 79 19.79 -1.15 1.87
N TYR A 80 18.59 -0.91 1.34
CA TYR A 80 17.31 -1.05 2.04
C TYR A 80 16.17 -1.15 1.03
N SER A 81 15.03 -1.73 1.42
CA SER A 81 13.78 -1.61 0.68
C SER A 81 12.64 -1.27 1.64
N CYS A 82 11.62 -0.64 1.10
CA CYS A 82 10.36 -0.38 1.78
C CYS A 82 9.25 -0.96 0.93
N ALA A 83 8.21 -1.51 1.54
CA ALA A 83 7.11 -2.08 0.78
C ALA A 83 5.82 -2.03 1.59
N LEU A 84 4.71 -2.04 0.86
CA LEU A 84 3.37 -2.13 1.40
C LEU A 84 2.81 -3.51 1.10
N PHE A 85 2.22 -4.12 2.12
CA PHE A 85 1.57 -5.43 2.03
C PHE A 85 0.11 -5.31 2.47
N SER A 86 -0.75 -6.09 1.83
CA SER A 86 -2.13 -6.25 2.26
C SER A 86 -2.22 -7.12 3.52
N PRO A 87 -3.36 -7.16 4.23
CA PRO A 87 -3.52 -7.92 5.47
C PRO A 87 -3.26 -9.44 5.33
N ASN A 88 -3.34 -9.98 4.12
CA ASN A 88 -3.03 -11.37 3.80
C ASN A 88 -1.59 -11.59 3.32
N GLY A 89 -0.70 -10.60 3.44
CA GLY A 89 0.71 -10.71 3.08
C GLY A 89 1.03 -10.52 1.59
N ALA A 90 0.06 -10.18 0.74
CA ALA A 90 0.34 -9.90 -0.67
C ALA A 90 0.98 -8.52 -0.85
N SER A 91 1.98 -8.43 -1.73
CA SER A 91 2.66 -7.16 -2.04
C SER A 91 1.75 -6.22 -2.80
N VAL A 92 1.58 -5.01 -2.28
CA VAL A 92 0.78 -3.92 -2.88
C VAL A 92 1.68 -2.94 -3.62
N ALA A 93 2.81 -2.56 -3.01
CA ALA A 93 3.81 -1.68 -3.63
C ALA A 93 5.20 -1.97 -3.06
N LEU A 94 6.22 -1.87 -3.90
CA LEU A 94 7.62 -2.12 -3.55
C LEU A 94 8.43 -0.87 -3.90
N GLY A 95 9.14 -0.33 -2.93
CA GLY A 95 10.12 0.74 -3.07
C GLY A 95 11.38 0.21 -3.74
N ASP A 96 11.75 0.86 -4.84
CA ASP A 96 12.60 0.31 -5.89
C ASP A 96 14.10 0.43 -5.60
N HIS A 97 14.68 -0.43 -4.75
CA HIS A 97 16.10 -0.24 -4.37
C HIS A 97 16.99 -1.50 -4.41
N MET A 98 16.47 -2.74 -4.34
CA MET A 98 17.30 -3.96 -4.39
C MET A 98 16.54 -5.22 -4.88
N PRO A 99 17.01 -5.90 -5.97
CA PRO A 99 16.34 -7.09 -6.51
C PRO A 99 16.18 -8.28 -5.55
N VAL A 100 17.10 -8.46 -4.61
CA VAL A 100 17.06 -9.56 -3.63
C VAL A 100 15.81 -9.47 -2.72
N HIS A 101 15.34 -8.25 -2.46
CA HIS A 101 14.18 -8.01 -1.61
C HIS A 101 12.85 -8.41 -2.28
N LEU A 102 12.80 -8.51 -3.61
CA LEU A 102 11.60 -8.94 -4.34
C LEU A 102 11.20 -10.38 -4.02
N GLY A 103 12.19 -11.26 -3.75
CA GLY A 103 11.94 -12.65 -3.37
C GLY A 103 11.82 -12.85 -1.87
N ALA A 104 12.66 -12.18 -1.09
CA ALA A 104 12.84 -12.48 0.33
C ALA A 104 11.85 -11.75 1.27
N MET A 105 11.44 -10.52 0.91
CA MET A 105 10.50 -9.75 1.76
C MET A 105 9.10 -10.38 1.85
N PRO A 106 8.46 -10.85 0.76
CA PRO A 106 7.15 -11.50 0.87
C PRO A 106 7.19 -12.75 1.75
N MET A 107 8.25 -13.55 1.64
CA MET A 107 8.46 -14.73 2.49
C MET A 107 8.57 -14.35 3.97
N SER A 108 9.31 -13.28 4.28
CA SER A 108 9.45 -12.77 5.64
C SER A 108 8.14 -12.26 6.24
N VAL A 109 7.33 -11.57 5.44
CA VAL A 109 5.99 -11.10 5.87
C VAL A 109 5.08 -12.28 6.13
N GLN A 110 5.08 -13.29 5.25
CA GLN A 110 4.28 -14.49 5.46
C GLN A 110 4.71 -15.24 6.73
N ALA A 111 6.02 -15.39 6.94
CA ALA A 111 6.56 -16.02 8.14
C ALA A 111 6.12 -15.30 9.42
N ALA A 112 6.11 -13.97 9.40
CA ALA A 112 5.62 -13.17 10.51
C ALA A 112 4.11 -13.34 10.75
N LEU A 113 3.30 -13.38 9.68
CA LEU A 113 1.85 -13.61 9.80
C LEU A 113 1.53 -15.03 10.31
N ASP A 114 2.31 -16.03 9.95
CA ASP A 114 2.10 -17.42 10.39
C ASP A 114 2.43 -17.62 11.88
N GLU A 115 3.36 -16.85 12.44
CA GLU A 115 3.72 -16.94 13.87
C GLU A 115 2.82 -16.09 14.76
N MET A 116 2.26 -15.01 14.24
CA MET A 116 1.46 -14.08 15.02
C MET A 116 -0.01 -14.52 15.03
N VAL A 117 -0.55 -14.78 16.21
CA VAL A 117 -1.97 -15.12 16.38
C VAL A 117 -2.87 -13.94 16.01
N THR A 118 -2.45 -12.72 16.37
CA THR A 118 -3.14 -11.45 16.07
C THR A 118 -2.13 -10.31 15.98
N LEU A 119 -2.33 -9.41 15.01
CA LEU A 119 -1.61 -8.14 14.91
C LEU A 119 -2.54 -6.97 15.22
N GLU A 120 -2.17 -6.19 16.23
CA GLU A 120 -2.92 -5.01 16.66
C GLU A 120 -2.30 -3.72 16.10
N SER A 121 -3.07 -2.64 16.19
CA SER A 121 -2.59 -1.34 15.74
C SER A 121 -1.47 -0.84 16.65
N GLY A 122 -0.31 -0.54 16.06
CA GLY A 122 0.87 -0.08 16.79
C GLY A 122 1.96 -1.15 16.96
N ASP A 123 1.65 -2.40 16.64
CA ASP A 123 2.63 -3.49 16.71
C ASP A 123 3.75 -3.31 15.68
N VAL A 124 4.96 -3.73 16.08
CA VAL A 124 6.14 -3.74 15.22
C VAL A 124 6.79 -5.12 15.30
N ILE A 125 7.01 -5.74 14.15
CA ILE A 125 7.70 -7.02 14.04
C ILE A 125 9.12 -6.77 13.55
N CYS A 126 10.08 -7.47 14.15
CA CYS A 126 11.46 -7.51 13.68
C CYS A 126 11.86 -8.97 13.48
N LEU A 127 12.41 -9.31 12.31
CA LEU A 127 12.84 -10.66 11.98
C LEU A 127 14.16 -10.64 11.21
N ASN A 128 14.94 -11.71 11.34
CA ASN A 128 16.18 -11.89 10.59
C ASN A 128 16.51 -13.38 10.42
N ASP A 129 15.48 -14.23 10.29
CA ASP A 129 15.65 -15.67 10.11
C ASP A 129 16.11 -15.98 8.68
N PRO A 130 17.35 -16.50 8.47
CA PRO A 130 17.89 -16.75 7.14
C PRO A 130 17.13 -17.82 6.35
N TYR A 131 16.32 -18.66 7.00
CA TYR A 131 15.54 -19.70 6.35
C TYR A 131 14.13 -19.27 6.00
N ARG A 132 13.67 -18.12 6.51
CA ARG A 132 12.30 -17.61 6.36
C ARG A 132 12.26 -16.20 5.79
N GLY A 133 13.25 -15.86 4.97
CA GLY A 133 13.31 -14.63 4.20
C GLY A 133 14.35 -13.60 4.64
N GLY A 134 15.12 -13.88 5.70
CA GLY A 134 16.41 -13.21 5.91
C GLY A 134 17.43 -13.68 4.86
N THR A 135 18.28 -12.77 4.37
CA THR A 135 19.34 -13.05 3.40
C THR A 135 20.66 -12.50 3.88
#